data_AF-B8EKZ5-F1
#
_entry.id   AF-B8EKZ5-F1
#
_cell.length_a   1.000
_cell.length_b   1.000
_cell.length_c   1.000
_cell.angle_alpha   90.00
_cell.angle_beta   90.00
_cell.angle_gamma   90.00
#
_symmetry.space_group_name_H-M   'P 1'
#
loop_
_entity.id
_entity.type
_entity.pdbx_description
1 polymer ?
#
loop_
_entity_poly.entity_id
_entity_poly.type
_entity_poly.pdbx_seq_one_letter_code
_entity_poly.pdbx_strand_id
1 'polypeptide(L)'
;MTKKQSNATPIEALADLRRKIRREGAEEAFAALREICNNPKAPAPAKATAATSIFRAAGLFDKTEGTADDKPLSEMTAAELDQIIRRGQMSPDASAPKAKRRKSRDAPPIDVFE
;
A
#
# COMPACT_ATOMS: atom_id res chain seq x y z
N MET A 1 -23.24 28.77 -21.29
CA MET A 1 -21.89 28.29 -20.94
C MET A 1 -21.66 26.95 -21.60
N THR A 2 -21.01 26.93 -22.76
CA THR A 2 -20.72 25.71 -23.53
C THR A 2 -19.39 25.12 -23.05
N LYS A 3 -19.42 23.91 -22.48
CA LYS A 3 -18.22 23.18 -22.07
C LYS A 3 -17.35 22.90 -23.30
N LYS A 4 -16.16 23.52 -23.34
CA LYS A 4 -15.10 23.25 -24.31
C LYS A 4 -14.72 21.77 -24.19
N GLN A 5 -15.13 20.94 -25.16
CA GLN A 5 -14.73 19.54 -25.22
C GLN A 5 -13.21 19.50 -25.40
N SER A 6 -12.50 18.89 -24.46
CA SER A 6 -11.06 18.68 -24.55
C SER A 6 -10.79 17.66 -25.66
N ASN A 7 -9.97 18.03 -26.65
CA ASN A 7 -9.46 17.17 -27.72
C ASN A 7 -8.44 16.12 -27.21
N ALA A 8 -8.68 15.52 -26.02
CA ALA A 8 -7.85 14.46 -25.49
C ALA A 8 -8.21 13.15 -26.19
N THR A 9 -7.20 12.35 -26.54
CA THR A 9 -7.44 11.02 -27.08
C THR A 9 -8.13 10.15 -26.01
N PRO A 10 -8.94 9.14 -26.40
CA PRO A 10 -9.61 8.27 -25.43
C PRO A 10 -8.67 7.60 -24.42
N ILE A 11 -7.42 7.35 -24.83
CA ILE A 11 -6.37 6.76 -23.99
C ILE A 11 -5.92 7.75 -22.90
N GLU A 12 -5.70 9.02 -23.27
CA GLU A 12 -5.32 10.08 -22.33
C GLU A 12 -6.45 10.36 -21.34
N ALA A 13 -7.69 10.42 -21.80
CA ALA A 13 -8.85 10.60 -20.95
C ALA A 13 -9.00 9.46 -19.90
N LEU A 14 -8.73 8.21 -20.31
CA LEU A 14 -8.75 7.06 -19.40
C LEU A 14 -7.61 7.11 -18.37
N ALA A 15 -6.41 7.53 -18.78
CA ALA A 15 -5.26 7.68 -17.89
C ALA A 15 -5.52 8.76 -16.83
N ASP A 16 -6.09 9.88 -17.25
CA ASP A 16 -6.48 10.98 -16.37
C ASP A 16 -7.57 10.55 -15.38
N LEU A 17 -8.58 9.82 -15.87
CA LEU A 17 -9.64 9.27 -15.03
C LEU A 17 -9.08 8.29 -13.98
N ARG A 18 -8.18 7.39 -14.38
CA ARG A 18 -7.52 6.47 -13.46
C ARG A 18 -6.76 7.20 -12.35
N ARG A 19 -6.06 8.29 -12.67
CA ARG A 19 -5.37 9.10 -11.66
C ARG A 19 -6.37 9.73 -10.68
N LYS A 20 -7.48 10.28 -11.18
CA LYS A 20 -8.53 10.86 -10.32
C LYS A 20 -9.17 9.81 -9.42
N ILE A 21 -9.53 8.64 -9.96
CA ILE A 21 -10.09 7.53 -9.19
C ILE A 21 -9.14 7.09 -8.08
N ARG A 22 -7.83 6.96 -8.36
CA ARG A 22 -6.85 6.56 -7.34
C ARG A 22 -6.68 7.58 -6.22
N ARG A 23 -6.90 8.87 -6.51
CA ARG A 23 -6.73 9.95 -5.54
C ARG A 23 -8.02 10.20 -4.78
N GLU A 24 -9.03 10.72 -5.47
CA GLU A 24 -10.29 11.18 -4.89
C GLU A 24 -11.29 10.03 -4.74
N GLY A 25 -11.39 9.19 -5.78
CA GLY A 25 -12.34 8.08 -5.79
C GLY A 25 -12.04 7.02 -4.72
N ALA A 26 -10.79 6.86 -4.31
CA ALA A 26 -10.39 5.93 -3.25
C ALA A 26 -10.90 6.39 -1.88
N GLU A 27 -10.82 7.69 -1.59
CA GLU A 27 -11.32 8.27 -0.34
C GLU A 27 -12.85 8.17 -0.26
N GLU A 28 -13.55 8.51 -1.34
CA GLU A 28 -15.00 8.40 -1.44
C GLU A 28 -15.48 6.95 -1.33
N ALA A 29 -14.80 6.01 -2.01
CA ALA A 29 -15.10 4.60 -1.92
C ALA A 29 -14.92 4.08 -0.49
N PHE A 30 -13.84 4.47 0.19
CA PHE A 30 -13.64 4.10 1.59
C PHE A 30 -14.74 4.65 2.50
N ALA A 31 -15.14 5.92 2.32
CA ALA A 31 -16.22 6.52 3.09
C ALA A 31 -17.55 5.76 2.92
N ALA A 32 -17.91 5.42 1.68
CA ALA A 32 -19.11 4.64 1.39
C ALA A 32 -19.07 3.24 2.01
N LEU A 33 -17.94 2.52 1.89
CA LEU A 33 -17.77 1.21 2.51
C LEU A 33 -17.85 1.27 4.04
N ARG A 34 -17.27 2.31 4.64
CA ARG A 34 -17.36 2.56 6.09
C ARG A 34 -18.79 2.80 6.53
N GLU A 35 -19.61 3.52 5.75
CA GLU A 35 -21.01 3.73 6.06
C GLU A 35 -21.79 2.41 6.07
N ILE A 36 -21.56 1.54 5.09
CA ILE A 36 -22.18 0.21 5.01
C ILE A 36 -21.82 -0.64 6.25
N CYS A 37 -20.55 -0.64 6.65
CA CYS A 37 -20.09 -1.38 7.83
C CYS A 37 -20.75 -0.89 9.12
N ASN A 38 -20.98 0.43 9.25
CA ASN A 38 -21.59 1.03 10.43
C ASN A 38 -23.12 1.00 10.42
N ASN A 39 -23.75 0.76 9.27
CA ASN A 39 -25.20 0.75 9.16
C ASN A 39 -25.80 -0.54 9.77
N PRO A 40 -26.55 -0.46 10.88
CA PRO A 40 -27.12 -1.65 11.51
C PRO A 40 -28.13 -2.36 10.61
N LYS A 41 -28.83 -1.63 9.73
CA LYS A 41 -29.86 -2.15 8.81
C LYS A 41 -29.28 -2.75 7.53
N ALA A 42 -27.99 -2.56 7.24
CA ALA A 42 -27.39 -3.14 6.04
C ALA A 42 -27.37 -4.68 6.12
N PRO A 43 -27.67 -5.38 5.01
CA PRO A 43 -27.70 -6.84 5.00
C PRO A 43 -26.30 -7.42 5.25
N ALA A 44 -26.24 -8.55 5.95
CA ALA A 44 -25.00 -9.27 6.27
C ALA A 44 -24.03 -9.44 5.07
N PRO A 45 -24.49 -9.85 3.86
CA PRO A 45 -23.59 -9.99 2.70
C PRO A 45 -22.97 -8.67 2.23
N ALA A 46 -23.67 -7.53 2.36
CA ALA A 46 -23.11 -6.23 2.01
C ALA A 46 -22.00 -5.81 3.00
N LYS A 47 -22.23 -6.04 4.30
CA LYS A 47 -21.21 -5.79 5.34
C LYS A 47 -19.97 -6.64 5.16
N ALA A 48 -20.15 -7.94 4.87
CA ALA A 48 -19.03 -8.85 4.63
C ALA A 48 -18.18 -8.44 3.43
N THR A 49 -18.83 -8.04 2.34
CA THR A 49 -18.16 -7.52 1.14
C THR A 49 -17.39 -6.24 1.46
N ALA A 50 -18.03 -5.28 2.13
CA ALA A 50 -17.39 -4.01 2.49
C ALA A 50 -16.19 -4.20 3.41
N ALA A 51 -16.32 -5.04 4.44
CA ALA A 51 -15.22 -5.38 5.34
C ALA A 51 -14.05 -6.03 4.59
N THR A 52 -14.33 -6.99 3.71
CA THR A 52 -13.31 -7.68 2.91
C THR A 52 -12.57 -6.72 1.99
N SER A 53 -13.28 -5.82 1.31
CA SER A 53 -12.67 -4.81 0.45
C SER A 53 -11.73 -3.88 1.22
N ILE A 54 -12.11 -3.44 2.42
CA ILE A 54 -11.27 -2.62 3.28
C ILE A 54 -10.01 -3.38 3.72
N PHE A 55 -10.15 -4.63 4.17
CA PHE A 55 -9.02 -5.44 4.61
C PHE A 55 -8.02 -5.74 3.49
N ARG A 56 -8.50 -6.00 2.26
CA ARG A 56 -7.63 -6.15 1.09
C ARG A 56 -6.90 -4.86 0.75
N ALA A 57 -7.58 -3.72 0.79
CA ALA A 57 -6.96 -2.41 0.54
C ALA A 57 -5.91 -2.06 1.61
N ALA A 58 -6.09 -2.52 2.85
CA ALA A 58 -5.14 -2.37 3.94
C ALA A 58 -3.96 -3.37 3.90
N GLY A 59 -3.92 -4.26 2.90
CA GLY A 59 -2.88 -5.30 2.80
C GLY A 59 -2.98 -6.39 3.88
N LEU A 60 -4.09 -6.45 4.63
CA LEU A 60 -4.24 -7.35 5.77
C LEU A 60 -4.42 -8.83 5.35
N PHE A 61 -4.78 -9.05 4.08
CA PHE A 61 -4.92 -10.38 3.47
C PHE A 61 -3.84 -10.70 2.44
N ASP A 62 -2.88 -9.81 2.20
CA ASP A 62 -1.70 -10.17 1.42
C ASP A 62 -0.85 -11.08 2.31
N LYS A 63 -1.05 -12.39 2.15
CA LYS A 63 -0.10 -13.39 2.64
C LYS A 63 1.20 -13.19 1.88
N THR A 64 2.14 -12.44 2.46
CA THR A 64 3.57 -12.64 2.21
C THR A 64 4.02 -13.92 2.94
N GLU A 65 3.33 -15.04 2.74
CA GLU A 65 3.88 -16.33 3.11
C GLU A 65 4.87 -16.71 2.00
N GLY A 66 6.14 -16.40 2.24
CA GLY A 66 7.26 -16.80 1.37
C GLY A 66 7.59 -15.80 0.26
N THR A 67 7.73 -14.51 0.57
CA THR A 67 8.51 -13.64 -0.32
C THR A 67 9.93 -14.21 -0.41
N ALA A 68 10.38 -14.47 -1.63
CA ALA A 68 11.76 -14.88 -1.93
C ALA A 68 12.83 -13.97 -1.30
N ASP A 69 12.44 -12.78 -0.79
CA ASP A 69 13.29 -11.84 -0.08
C ASP A 69 13.87 -12.35 1.25
N ASP A 70 13.28 -13.37 1.89
CA ASP A 70 13.79 -13.91 3.17
C ASP A 70 14.81 -15.04 2.98
N LYS A 71 14.97 -15.58 1.77
CA LYS A 71 16.01 -16.57 1.48
C LYS A 71 17.37 -15.87 1.35
N PRO A 72 18.46 -16.43 1.86
CA PRO A 72 19.79 -15.92 1.51
C PRO A 72 20.02 -16.10 0.00
N LEU A 73 20.72 -15.16 -0.64
CA LEU A 73 20.98 -15.18 -2.09
C LEU A 73 21.60 -16.49 -2.58
N SER A 74 22.35 -17.18 -1.71
CA SER A 74 22.98 -18.47 -1.97
C SER A 74 22.00 -19.64 -2.09
N GLU A 75 20.78 -19.50 -1.57
CA GLU A 75 19.74 -20.54 -1.55
C GLU A 75 18.63 -20.26 -2.57
N MET A 76 18.79 -19.21 -3.39
CA MET A 76 17.84 -18.85 -4.42
C MET A 76 18.13 -19.59 -5.72
N THR A 77 17.06 -20.03 -6.37
CA THR A 77 17.13 -20.52 -7.75
C THR A 77 17.41 -19.36 -8.71
N ALA A 78 17.91 -19.66 -9.92
CA ALA A 78 18.17 -18.65 -10.94
C ALA A 78 16.92 -17.80 -11.27
N ALA A 79 15.73 -18.42 -11.30
CA ALA A 79 14.47 -17.72 -11.55
C ALA A 79 14.07 -16.76 -10.42
N GLU A 80 14.37 -17.09 -9.16
CA GLU A 80 14.12 -16.21 -8.01
C GLU A 80 15.10 -15.02 -7.99
N LEU A 81 16.36 -15.24 -8.35
CA LEU A 81 17.37 -14.18 -8.50
C LEU A 81 16.99 -13.19 -9.61
N ASP A 82 16.53 -13.68 -10.76
CA ASP A 82 16.08 -12.82 -11.86
C ASP A 82 14.90 -11.92 -11.47
N GLN A 83 13.99 -12.44 -10.64
CA GLN A 83 12.87 -11.63 -10.11
C GLN A 83 13.35 -10.51 -9.19
N ILE A 84 14.35 -10.77 -8.35
CA ILE A 84 14.94 -9.76 -7.45
C ILE A 84 15.70 -8.70 -8.25
N ILE A 85 16.49 -9.11 -9.24
CA ILE A 85 17.21 -8.19 -10.13
C ILE A 85 16.22 -7.26 -10.85
N ARG A 86 15.16 -7.84 -11.42
CA ARG A 86 14.12 -7.08 -12.12
C ARG A 86 13.40 -6.10 -11.18
N ARG A 87 13.13 -6.50 -9.94
CA ARG A 87 12.56 -5.62 -8.91
C ARG A 87 13.50 -4.47 -8.55
N GLY A 88 14.79 -4.75 -8.36
CA GLY A 88 15.81 -3.75 -8.06
C GLY A 88 15.98 -2.71 -9.17
N GLN A 89 15.95 -3.16 -10.43
CA GLN A 89 16.01 -2.27 -11.60
C GLN A 89 14.79 -1.34 -11.74
N MET A 90 13.63 -1.74 -11.23
CA MET A 90 12.41 -0.92 -11.25
C MET A 90 12.35 0.15 -10.15
N SER A 91 13.28 0.12 -9.18
CA SER A 91 13.28 1.02 -8.01
C SER A 91 14.59 1.83 -7.90
N PRO A 92 14.87 2.80 -8.79
CA PRO A 92 16.14 3.53 -8.78
C PRO A 92 16.34 4.48 -7.58
N ASP A 93 15.33 4.75 -6.74
CA ASP A 93 15.42 5.79 -5.70
C ASP A 93 15.36 5.30 -4.23
N ALA A 94 15.36 3.98 -3.97
CA ALA A 94 15.16 3.45 -2.60
C ALA A 94 16.45 3.04 -1.86
N SER A 95 17.62 3.12 -2.49
CA SER A 95 18.90 2.64 -1.95
C SER A 95 19.69 3.73 -1.22
N ALA A 96 19.05 4.40 -0.24
CA ALA A 96 19.79 5.04 0.85
C ALA A 96 19.73 4.11 2.07
N PRO A 97 20.85 3.51 2.52
CA PRO A 97 20.84 2.65 3.70
C PRO A 97 20.50 3.51 4.92
N LYS A 98 19.31 3.30 5.52
CA LYS A 98 18.99 3.87 6.82
C LYS A 98 19.95 3.28 7.85
N ALA A 99 20.99 4.04 8.20
CA ALA A 99 21.94 3.69 9.24
C ALA A 99 21.19 3.38 10.53
N LYS A 100 21.26 2.11 10.96
CA LYS A 100 20.75 1.62 12.24
C LYS A 100 21.43 2.46 13.34
N ARG A 101 20.72 3.42 13.95
CA ARG A 101 21.19 4.14 15.15
C ARG A 101 21.51 3.08 16.21
N ARG A 102 22.80 2.88 16.50
CA ARG A 102 23.24 2.14 17.67
C ARG A 102 22.67 2.85 18.89
N LYS A 103 21.78 2.18 19.62
CA LYS A 103 21.27 2.65 20.92
C LYS A 103 22.46 2.55 21.88
N SER A 104 23.10 3.67 22.20
CA SER A 104 24.09 3.74 23.27
C SER A 104 23.38 3.38 24.57
N ARG A 105 23.60 2.15 25.04
CA ARG A 105 23.49 1.83 26.46
C ARG A 105 24.70 2.50 27.09
N ASP A 106 24.47 3.60 27.78
CA ASP A 106 25.23 4.06 28.96
C ASP A 106 24.86 5.52 29.23
N ALA A 107 23.79 5.70 30.02
CA ALA A 107 23.58 6.89 30.83
C ALA A 107 22.99 6.40 32.16
N PRO A 108 23.58 6.77 33.31
CA PRO A 108 23.09 6.34 34.62
C PRO A 108 21.70 6.93 34.89
N PRO A 109 20.86 6.27 35.72
CA PRO A 109 19.56 6.80 36.07
C PRO A 109 19.74 8.12 36.84
N ILE A 110 19.11 9.18 36.34
CA ILE A 110 18.90 10.40 37.10
C ILE A 110 17.74 10.08 38.05
N ASP A 111 18.04 9.88 39.33
CA ASP A 111 17.03 9.85 40.38
C ASP A 111 16.40 11.24 40.47
N VAL A 112 15.12 11.34 40.15
CA VAL A 112 14.31 12.55 40.37
C VAL A 112 13.16 12.16 41.30
N PHE A 113 13.47 12.07 42.60
CA PHE A 113 12.57 12.31 43.73
C PHE A 113 13.44 12.41 45.01
N GLU A 114 13.98 13.60 45.30
CA GLU A 114 13.67 14.48 46.45
C GLU A 114 14.39 15.82 46.30
#